data_AF-A0A4Q3WPL5-F1
#
_entry.id   AF-A0A4Q3WPL5-F1
#
_cell.length_a   1.000
_cell.length_b   1.000
_cell.length_c   1.000
_cell.angle_alpha   90.00
_cell.angle_beta   90.00
_cell.angle_gamma   90.00
#
_symmetry.space_group_name_H-M   'P 1'
#
loop_
_entity.id
_entity.type
_entity.pdbx_description
1 polymer ?
#
loop_
_entity_poly.entity_id
_entity_poly.type
_entity_poly.pdbx_seq_one_letter_code
_entity_poly.pdbx_strand_id
1 'polypeptide(L)'
;MQYPAGMNRKLVYLTIFLEGYVVLAIELLLMRQLTPFVGSATDIFAIIIAAVLLPLAVGYHMGGRTAVNLTPDGARSLLTRNFTIAALFFVVGLVHIHVNIFFSGLDAVFGGNHWLKTGVYCAVFALYPVYLLGQTVPILSVAMPKDDLSRTTGTMLFYSTLGSFCGSIFSTLVLMAWIGVHNTFNVTLGLLLLLIVLLGWNRNRGAVACAMIIGLYVLVTNSNTALRQLGIVQNNTYSQVDVMTTEDGARHFRINHSSSSAIYPTEPKYHAYVNFIDRHLIGTLPGNGAKTILVIGAGGFTQGRDDTKNIYTYIDIDPDLQATAEKHFLHAPLGPNKLFVAQSARSFLRVNDMPYDMIIVDAYSNHLSIPQDLVTVEFFRQVKAHLKPGGMMVMNVVTSPIFADTFSRTIDGTLREVFPLLSRNVIYQGHKPDMPANVIYVYSHNQPEEAPKRPYTDLLNRYFLHMGR
;
A
#
# COMPACT_ATOMS: atom_id res chain seq x y z
N MET A 1 -2.39 57.05 9.24
CA MET A 1 -2.13 56.24 10.47
C MET A 1 -1.23 55.10 10.09
N GLN A 2 -0.02 55.06 10.66
CA GLN A 2 1.00 54.06 10.39
C GLN A 2 0.49 52.68 10.81
N TYR A 3 0.45 51.74 9.85
CA TYR A 3 0.26 50.33 10.16
C TYR A 3 1.42 49.90 11.08
N PRO A 4 1.17 49.32 12.27
CA PRO A 4 2.25 48.71 13.03
C PRO A 4 2.89 47.62 12.16
N ALA A 5 4.18 47.33 12.39
CA ALA A 5 5.01 46.38 11.64
C ALA A 5 4.51 44.92 11.76
N GLY A 6 3.29 44.66 11.30
CA GLY A 6 2.57 43.41 11.39
C GLY A 6 2.85 42.49 10.20
N MET A 7 2.35 41.27 10.33
CA MET A 7 2.45 40.23 9.30
C MET A 7 1.64 40.61 8.06
N ASN A 8 2.31 40.63 6.91
CA ASN A 8 1.67 40.91 5.62
C ASN A 8 0.49 39.95 5.44
N ARG A 9 -0.71 40.46 5.12
CA ARG A 9 -1.91 39.64 4.93
C ARG A 9 -1.69 38.50 3.92
N LYS A 10 -0.90 38.76 2.86
CA LYS A 10 -0.53 37.73 1.88
C LYS A 10 0.23 36.58 2.53
N LEU A 11 1.16 36.88 3.44
CA LEU A 11 1.93 35.88 4.17
C LEU A 11 1.03 35.07 5.12
N VAL A 12 0.04 35.70 5.76
CA VAL A 12 -0.92 34.99 6.62
C VAL A 12 -1.73 33.98 5.81
N TYR A 13 -2.35 34.39 4.70
CA TYR A 13 -3.14 33.48 3.88
C TYR A 13 -2.28 32.40 3.22
N LEU A 14 -1.06 32.73 2.81
CA LEU A 14 -0.10 31.74 2.29
C LEU A 14 0.25 30.69 3.35
N THR A 15 0.50 31.10 4.59
CA THR A 15 0.79 30.16 5.69
C THR A 15 -0.39 29.24 5.97
N ILE A 16 -1.61 29.78 6.01
CA ILE A 16 -2.82 28.99 6.24
C ILE A 16 -3.04 27.98 5.09
N PHE A 17 -2.85 28.42 3.85
CA PHE A 17 -2.98 27.55 2.68
C PHE A 17 -1.93 26.42 2.68
N LEU A 18 -0.66 26.76 2.89
CA LEU A 18 0.42 25.77 2.88
C LEU A 18 0.36 24.83 4.09
N GLU A 19 -0.06 25.30 5.26
CA GLU A 19 -0.27 24.43 6.41
C GLU A 19 -1.41 23.44 6.16
N GLY A 20 -2.55 23.91 5.64
CA GLY A 20 -3.66 23.03 5.23
C GLY A 20 -3.23 21.99 4.19
N TYR A 21 -2.40 22.38 3.22
CA TYR A 21 -1.78 21.46 2.26
C TYR A 21 -0.92 20.41 2.96
N VAL A 22 -0.02 20.83 3.85
CA VAL A 22 0.96 19.96 4.51
C VAL A 22 0.25 18.94 5.41
N VAL A 23 -0.72 19.34 6.22
CA VAL A 23 -1.44 18.41 7.11
C VAL A 23 -2.11 17.28 6.32
N LEU A 24 -2.87 17.62 5.28
CA LEU A 24 -3.57 16.60 4.48
C LEU A 24 -2.62 15.77 3.61
N ALA A 25 -1.56 16.38 3.07
CA ALA A 25 -0.53 15.63 2.35
C ALA A 25 0.17 14.62 3.26
N ILE A 26 0.49 15.00 4.50
CA ILE A 26 1.11 14.13 5.51
C ILE A 26 0.17 12.99 5.92
N GLU A 27 -1.12 13.25 6.11
CA GLU A 27 -2.12 12.20 6.40
C GLU A 27 -2.11 11.11 5.33
N LEU A 28 -2.12 11.50 4.05
CA LEU A 28 -2.13 10.54 2.94
C LEU A 28 -0.77 9.86 2.74
N LEU A 29 0.34 10.58 3.01
CA LEU A 29 1.68 10.00 3.03
C LEU A 29 1.82 8.95 4.13
N LEU A 30 1.25 9.17 5.32
CA LEU A 30 1.21 8.18 6.41
C LEU A 30 0.50 6.92 5.94
N MET A 31 -0.69 7.04 5.33
CA MET A 31 -1.43 5.88 4.80
C MET A 31 -0.59 5.08 3.80
N ARG A 32 0.09 5.76 2.87
CA ARG A 32 0.90 5.10 1.83
C ARG A 32 2.18 4.49 2.37
N GLN A 33 2.93 5.19 3.22
CA GLN A 33 4.18 4.68 3.78
C GLN A 33 3.96 3.53 4.77
N LEU A 34 2.82 3.50 5.46
CA LEU A 34 2.51 2.44 6.42
C LEU A 34 1.95 1.17 5.76
N THR A 35 1.39 1.27 4.55
CA THR A 35 0.78 0.13 3.84
C THR A 35 1.69 -1.10 3.73
N PRO A 36 3.00 -0.97 3.42
CA PRO A 36 3.91 -2.12 3.40
C PRO A 36 4.06 -2.86 4.73
N PHE A 37 3.91 -2.16 5.87
CA PHE A 37 4.15 -2.73 7.20
C PHE A 37 2.88 -3.28 7.84
N VAL A 38 1.76 -2.58 7.70
CA VAL A 38 0.51 -2.92 8.42
C VAL A 38 -0.61 -3.36 7.49
N GLY A 39 -0.50 -3.10 6.18
CA GLY A 39 -1.52 -3.42 5.17
C GLY A 39 -2.43 -2.24 4.83
N SER A 40 -3.42 -2.51 3.97
CA SER A 40 -4.35 -1.53 3.41
C SER A 40 -5.80 -1.69 3.91
N ALA A 41 -5.96 -2.23 5.12
CA ALA A 41 -7.28 -2.48 5.69
C ALA A 41 -7.97 -1.18 6.17
N THR A 42 -9.31 -1.17 6.11
CA THR A 42 -10.14 0.02 6.41
C THR A 42 -9.99 0.54 7.84
N ASP A 43 -9.74 -0.37 8.77
CA ASP A 43 -9.45 -0.08 10.18
C ASP A 43 -8.15 0.71 10.37
N ILE A 44 -7.09 0.37 9.63
CA ILE A 44 -5.81 1.10 9.63
C ILE A 44 -6.01 2.53 9.15
N PHE A 45 -6.77 2.71 8.06
CA PHE A 45 -7.10 4.05 7.58
C PHE A 45 -7.91 4.86 8.61
N ALA A 46 -8.87 4.23 9.30
CA ALA A 46 -9.64 4.88 10.35
C ALA A 46 -8.76 5.36 11.52
N ILE A 47 -7.76 4.56 11.93
CA ILE A 47 -6.80 4.95 12.97
C ILE A 47 -5.99 6.17 12.54
N ILE A 48 -5.49 6.18 11.30
CA ILE A 48 -4.69 7.30 10.77
C ILE A 48 -5.53 8.58 10.67
N ILE A 49 -6.76 8.49 10.13
CA ILE A 49 -7.69 9.63 10.06
C ILE A 49 -7.96 10.18 11.47
N ALA A 50 -8.25 9.31 12.44
CA ALA A 50 -8.50 9.72 13.82
C ALA A 50 -7.25 10.40 14.44
N ALA A 51 -6.06 9.89 14.15
CA ALA A 51 -4.79 10.44 14.62
C ALA A 51 -4.42 11.79 13.96
N VAL A 52 -5.10 12.20 12.90
CA VAL A 52 -4.94 13.53 12.30
C VAL A 52 -6.07 14.46 12.74
N LEU A 53 -7.33 14.04 12.61
CA LEU A 53 -8.49 14.89 12.87
C LEU A 53 -8.65 15.27 14.35
N LEU A 54 -8.44 14.33 15.28
CA LEU A 54 -8.61 14.62 16.71
C LEU A 54 -7.59 15.65 17.22
N PRO A 55 -6.27 15.48 16.99
CA PRO A 55 -5.28 16.50 17.33
C PRO A 55 -5.52 17.83 16.65
N LEU A 56 -5.96 17.82 15.38
CA LEU A 56 -6.27 19.04 14.64
C LEU A 56 -7.41 19.82 15.32
N ALA A 57 -8.50 19.15 15.69
CA ALA A 57 -9.62 19.75 16.41
C ALA A 57 -9.19 20.31 17.78
N VAL A 58 -8.39 19.56 18.54
CA VAL A 58 -7.83 20.02 19.82
C VAL A 58 -6.87 21.19 19.62
N GLY A 59 -6.09 21.18 18.53
CA GLY A 59 -5.20 22.25 18.11
C GLY A 59 -5.95 23.53 17.80
N TYR A 60 -7.08 23.47 17.08
CA TYR A 60 -7.92 24.64 16.83
C TYR A 60 -8.43 25.26 18.13
N HIS A 61 -8.92 24.44 19.06
CA HIS A 61 -9.43 24.90 20.35
C HIS A 61 -8.35 25.52 21.23
N MET A 62 -7.20 24.86 21.37
CA MET A 62 -6.08 25.33 22.17
C MET A 62 -5.41 26.57 21.56
N GLY A 63 -5.20 26.57 20.24
CA GLY A 63 -4.65 27.70 19.50
C GLY A 63 -5.50 28.95 19.68
N GLY A 64 -6.84 28.82 19.70
CA GLY A 64 -7.76 29.94 19.96
C GLY A 64 -7.58 30.54 21.34
N ARG A 65 -7.37 29.72 22.37
CA ARG A 65 -7.08 30.20 23.73
C ARG A 65 -5.72 30.88 23.81
N THR A 66 -4.69 30.33 23.16
CA THR A 66 -3.35 30.93 23.15
C THR A 66 -3.31 32.26 22.39
N ALA A 67 -4.09 32.38 21.30
CA ALA A 67 -4.17 33.57 20.48
C ALA A 67 -4.60 34.84 21.24
N VAL A 68 -5.44 34.72 22.28
CA VAL A 68 -5.98 35.86 23.04
C VAL A 68 -4.89 36.74 23.63
N ASN A 69 -3.78 36.15 24.10
CA ASN A 69 -2.70 36.86 24.80
C ASN A 69 -1.48 37.11 23.92
N LEU A 70 -1.54 36.82 22.62
CA LEU A 70 -0.40 36.92 21.72
C LEU A 70 -0.35 38.28 21.03
N THR A 71 0.86 38.79 20.83
CA THR A 71 1.14 39.85 19.86
C THR A 71 1.40 39.22 18.48
N PRO A 72 1.28 39.98 17.37
CA PRO A 72 1.59 39.47 16.03
C PRO A 72 3.01 38.89 15.91
N ASP A 73 3.98 39.45 16.62
CA ASP A 73 5.36 38.93 16.65
C ASP A 73 5.51 37.69 17.54
N GLY A 74 4.77 37.63 18.65
CA GLY A 74 4.66 36.43 19.47
C GLY A 74 4.06 35.26 18.69
N ALA A 75 3.01 35.52 17.91
CA ALA A 75 2.36 34.56 17.02
C ALA A 75 3.35 33.99 16.01
N ARG A 76 4.14 34.84 15.32
CA ARG A 76 5.19 34.39 14.39
C ARG A 76 6.23 33.49 15.05
N SER A 77 6.74 33.89 16.21
CA SER A 77 7.76 33.12 16.93
C SER A 77 7.23 31.75 17.37
N LEU A 78 6.00 31.72 17.90
CA LEU A 78 5.32 30.50 18.31
C LEU A 78 5.08 29.56 17.13
N LEU A 79 4.58 30.07 16.01
CA LEU A 79 4.35 29.25 14.80
C LEU A 79 5.65 28.70 14.23
N THR A 80 6.70 29.52 14.19
CA THR A 80 8.02 29.05 13.73
C THR A 80 8.50 27.89 14.59
N ARG A 81 8.35 27.97 15.92
CA ARG A 81 8.68 26.88 16.84
C ARG A 81 7.80 25.64 16.60
N ASN A 82 6.48 25.82 16.47
CA ASN A 82 5.54 24.73 16.21
C ASN A 82 5.89 23.99 14.91
N PHE A 83 6.18 24.72 13.83
CA PHE A 83 6.58 24.16 12.55
C PHE A 83 7.93 23.44 12.62
N THR A 84 8.91 23.99 13.34
CA THR A 84 10.20 23.30 13.54
C THR A 84 10.04 21.99 14.31
N ILE A 85 9.25 21.99 15.39
CA ILE A 85 8.96 20.76 16.14
C ILE A 85 8.21 19.76 15.25
N ALA A 86 7.19 20.21 14.52
CA ALA A 86 6.44 19.34 13.61
C ALA A 86 7.34 18.74 12.53
N ALA A 87 8.23 19.53 11.92
CA ALA A 87 9.19 19.06 10.94
C ALA A 87 10.12 17.99 11.52
N LEU A 88 10.61 18.15 12.75
CA LEU A 88 11.45 17.14 13.41
C LEU A 88 10.70 15.81 13.59
N PHE A 89 9.46 15.85 14.08
CA PHE A 89 8.65 14.65 14.24
C PHE A 89 8.38 13.97 12.88
N PHE A 90 8.07 14.73 11.84
CA PHE A 90 7.86 14.17 10.52
C PHE A 90 9.13 13.61 9.89
N VAL A 91 10.30 14.19 10.11
CA VAL A 91 11.58 13.64 9.62
C VAL A 91 11.91 12.31 10.30
N VAL A 92 11.73 12.24 11.62
CA VAL A 92 11.94 10.99 12.36
C VAL A 92 10.87 9.96 12.02
N GLY A 93 9.62 10.40 11.84
CA GLY A 93 8.51 9.51 11.53
C GLY A 93 8.55 8.97 10.10
N LEU A 94 8.66 9.84 9.09
CA LEU A 94 8.32 9.56 7.69
C LEU A 94 9.52 9.43 6.73
N VAL A 95 10.76 9.55 7.21
CA VAL A 95 11.91 9.16 6.39
C VAL A 95 12.00 7.64 6.39
N HIS A 96 12.15 7.05 5.19
CA HIS A 96 12.04 5.61 4.98
C HIS A 96 12.92 4.76 5.90
N ILE A 97 14.18 5.16 6.12
CA ILE A 97 15.12 4.46 7.01
C ILE A 97 14.57 4.35 8.44
N HIS A 98 13.94 5.41 8.94
CA HIS A 98 13.41 5.45 10.31
C HIS A 98 12.12 4.63 10.43
N VAL A 99 11.25 4.67 9.42
CA VAL A 99 10.05 3.84 9.39
C VAL A 99 10.44 2.37 9.50
N ASN A 100 11.39 1.90 8.69
CA ASN A 100 11.88 0.53 8.72
C ASN A 100 12.43 0.12 10.09
N ILE A 101 13.29 0.94 10.69
CA ILE A 101 13.87 0.68 12.02
C ILE A 101 12.76 0.61 13.08
N PHE A 102 11.81 1.54 13.05
CA PHE A 102 10.75 1.59 14.03
C PHE A 102 9.81 0.38 13.92
N PHE A 103 9.38 0.01 12.72
CA PHE A 103 8.54 -1.17 12.51
C PHE A 103 9.26 -2.48 12.82
N SER A 104 10.56 -2.58 12.56
CA SER A 104 11.36 -3.74 12.99
C SER A 104 11.33 -3.90 14.52
N GLY A 105 11.39 -2.80 15.26
CA GLY A 105 11.25 -2.80 16.72
C GLY A 105 9.83 -3.12 17.18
N LEU A 106 8.80 -2.58 16.52
CA LEU A 106 7.41 -2.88 16.83
C LEU A 106 7.04 -4.34 16.55
N ASP A 107 7.60 -4.95 15.50
CA ASP A 107 7.41 -6.36 15.18
C ASP A 107 7.93 -7.26 16.30
N ALA A 108 9.07 -6.90 16.90
CA ALA A 108 9.64 -7.63 18.03
C ALA A 108 8.78 -7.54 19.31
N VAL A 109 8.02 -6.46 19.50
CA VAL A 109 7.21 -6.23 20.72
C VAL A 109 5.77 -6.69 20.55
N PHE A 110 5.14 -6.37 19.42
CA PHE A 110 3.70 -6.53 19.18
C PHE A 110 3.35 -7.68 18.22
N GLY A 111 4.34 -8.39 17.68
CA GLY A 111 4.13 -9.55 16.82
C GLY A 111 3.26 -9.22 15.61
N GLY A 112 2.17 -9.96 15.37
CA GLY A 112 1.26 -9.75 14.24
C GLY A 112 0.17 -8.68 14.44
N ASN A 113 0.15 -7.92 15.54
CA ASN A 113 -0.95 -6.99 15.82
C ASN A 113 -0.80 -5.63 15.11
N HIS A 114 -1.29 -5.55 13.87
CA HIS A 114 -1.17 -4.35 13.01
C HIS A 114 -1.87 -3.11 13.56
N TRP A 115 -2.95 -3.27 14.32
CA TRP A 115 -3.70 -2.15 14.92
C TRP A 115 -2.86 -1.42 15.97
N LEU A 116 -2.23 -2.18 16.87
CA LEU A 116 -1.35 -1.62 17.90
C LEU A 116 -0.13 -0.96 17.27
N LYS A 117 0.49 -1.59 16.26
CA LYS A 117 1.64 -0.99 15.56
C LYS A 117 1.28 0.37 14.95
N THR A 118 0.17 0.43 14.22
CA THR A 118 -0.33 1.67 13.60
C THR A 118 -0.66 2.73 14.67
N GLY A 119 -1.37 2.33 15.72
CA GLY A 119 -1.77 3.22 16.81
C GLY A 119 -0.57 3.82 17.55
N VAL A 120 0.42 3.00 17.91
CA VAL A 120 1.65 3.45 18.57
C VAL A 120 2.45 4.37 17.66
N TYR A 121 2.62 4.01 16.39
CA TYR A 121 3.32 4.84 15.41
C TYR A 121 2.66 6.22 15.26
N CYS A 122 1.34 6.26 15.09
CA CYS A 122 0.59 7.51 14.98
C CYS A 122 0.61 8.31 16.30
N ALA A 123 0.57 7.64 17.45
CA ALA A 123 0.66 8.28 18.76
C ALA A 123 1.99 9.04 18.94
N VAL A 124 3.08 8.44 18.49
CA VAL A 124 4.42 9.03 18.59
C VAL A 124 4.64 10.11 17.53
N PHE A 125 4.32 9.83 16.27
CA PHE A 125 4.77 10.67 15.13
C PHE A 125 3.70 11.54 14.50
N ALA A 126 2.41 11.32 14.75
CA ALA A 126 1.32 12.09 14.14
C ALA A 126 0.60 13.00 15.16
N LEU A 127 0.26 12.50 16.35
CA LEU A 127 -0.62 13.24 17.27
C LEU A 127 -0.07 14.62 17.66
N TYR A 128 1.15 14.66 18.21
CA TYR A 128 1.74 15.89 18.70
C TYR A 128 2.02 16.93 17.59
N PRO A 129 2.68 16.58 16.46
CA PRO A 129 2.94 17.57 15.41
C PRO A 129 1.65 18.08 14.76
N VAL A 130 0.65 17.22 14.51
CA VAL A 130 -0.63 17.66 13.93
C VAL A 130 -1.40 18.56 14.91
N TYR A 131 -1.35 18.26 16.21
CA TYR A 131 -1.88 19.17 17.24
C TYR A 131 -1.25 20.57 17.16
N LEU A 132 0.07 20.66 16.98
CA LEU A 132 0.77 21.94 16.86
C LEU A 132 0.43 22.68 15.57
N LEU A 133 0.27 21.95 14.45
CA LEU A 133 -0.15 22.52 13.17
C LEU A 133 -1.59 23.05 13.22
N GLY A 134 -2.50 22.34 13.89
CA GLY A 134 -3.88 22.79 14.10
C GLY A 134 -4.01 24.12 14.85
N GLN A 135 -2.98 24.58 15.56
CA GLN A 135 -3.01 25.90 16.20
C GLN A 135 -2.82 27.06 15.20
N THR A 136 -2.43 26.79 13.95
CA THR A 136 -2.00 27.79 12.96
C THR A 136 -3.07 28.81 12.65
N VAL A 137 -4.26 28.36 12.27
CA VAL A 137 -5.37 29.26 11.89
C VAL A 137 -5.78 30.18 13.06
N PRO A 138 -6.04 29.67 14.28
CA PRO A 138 -6.35 30.54 15.42
C PRO A 138 -5.22 31.50 15.79
N ILE A 139 -3.95 31.07 15.80
CA ILE A 139 -2.82 31.94 16.17
C ILE A 139 -2.66 33.09 15.15
N LEU A 140 -2.86 32.80 13.86
CA LEU A 140 -2.76 33.81 12.81
C LEU A 140 -3.92 34.81 12.81
N SER A 141 -5.03 34.52 13.50
CA SER A 141 -6.15 35.45 13.66
C SER A 141 -5.76 36.75 14.36
N VAL A 142 -4.73 36.72 15.22
CA VAL A 142 -4.16 37.89 15.93
C VAL A 142 -3.65 38.96 14.96
N ALA A 143 -3.19 38.56 13.77
CA ALA A 143 -2.65 39.47 12.77
C ALA A 143 -3.74 40.09 11.86
N MET A 144 -5.01 39.75 12.07
CA MET A 144 -6.11 40.25 11.24
C MET A 144 -6.94 41.36 11.91
N PRO A 145 -7.61 42.21 11.11
CA PRO A 145 -8.53 43.23 11.63
C PRO A 145 -9.68 42.59 12.40
N LYS A 146 -10.12 43.26 13.47
CA LYS A 146 -11.25 42.82 14.30
C LYS A 146 -12.61 43.34 13.81
N ASP A 147 -12.60 44.34 12.93
CA ASP A 147 -13.81 45.08 12.52
C ASP A 147 -14.79 44.23 11.69
N ASP A 148 -14.30 43.15 11.07
CA ASP A 148 -15.11 42.19 10.31
C ASP A 148 -14.63 40.76 10.59
N LEU A 149 -14.85 40.33 11.83
CA LEU A 149 -14.43 39.02 12.32
C LEU A 149 -15.04 37.88 11.49
N SER A 150 -16.33 37.99 11.12
CA SER A 150 -17.03 36.94 10.35
C SER A 150 -16.39 36.73 8.98
N ARG A 151 -16.18 37.81 8.20
CA ARG A 151 -15.57 37.71 6.87
C ARG A 151 -14.11 37.26 6.95
N THR A 152 -13.37 37.73 7.95
CA THR A 152 -11.97 37.37 8.16
C THR A 152 -11.84 35.87 8.47
N THR A 153 -12.61 35.36 9.42
CA THR A 153 -12.63 33.94 9.77
C THR A 153 -13.09 33.08 8.59
N GLY A 154 -14.13 33.50 7.87
CA GLY A 154 -14.58 32.82 6.65
C GLY A 154 -13.49 32.74 5.58
N THR A 155 -12.74 33.83 5.37
CA THR A 155 -11.62 33.86 4.41
C THR A 155 -10.46 32.96 4.85
N MET A 156 -10.14 32.92 6.15
CA MET A 156 -9.12 32.02 6.68
C MET A 156 -9.48 30.55 6.48
N LEU A 157 -10.74 30.19 6.80
CA LEU A 157 -11.24 28.84 6.57
C LEU A 157 -11.22 28.48 5.09
N PHE A 158 -11.61 29.41 4.20
CA PHE A 158 -11.52 29.21 2.76
C PHE A 158 -10.11 28.83 2.30
N TYR A 159 -9.07 29.58 2.70
CA TYR A 159 -7.69 29.26 2.33
C TYR A 159 -7.19 27.96 2.96
N SER A 160 -7.61 27.65 4.19
CA SER A 160 -7.25 26.40 4.86
C SER A 160 -7.84 25.20 4.12
N THR A 161 -9.14 25.23 3.85
CA THR A 161 -9.85 24.16 3.11
C THR A 161 -9.33 24.03 1.68
N LEU A 162 -9.07 25.14 0.99
CA LEU A 162 -8.49 25.10 -0.36
C LEU A 162 -7.09 24.49 -0.36
N GLY A 163 -6.26 24.86 0.63
CA GLY A 163 -4.94 24.26 0.85
C GLY A 163 -5.03 22.76 1.08
N SER A 164 -5.89 22.33 2.00
CA SER A 164 -6.15 20.93 2.30
C SER A 164 -6.66 20.12 1.11
N PHE A 165 -7.55 20.69 0.29
CA PHE A 165 -8.02 20.09 -0.95
C PHE A 165 -6.89 19.95 -1.99
N CYS A 166 -6.08 20.98 -2.18
CA CYS A 166 -4.90 20.90 -3.04
C CYS A 166 -3.90 19.88 -2.50
N GLY A 167 -3.67 19.84 -1.19
CA GLY A 167 -2.79 18.89 -0.53
C GLY A 167 -3.23 17.46 -0.76
N SER A 168 -4.52 17.18 -0.64
CA SER A 168 -5.05 15.83 -0.84
C SER A 168 -4.97 15.38 -2.30
N ILE A 169 -5.47 16.18 -3.24
CA ILE A 169 -5.54 15.81 -4.65
C ILE A 169 -4.18 15.87 -5.32
N PHE A 170 -3.46 16.98 -5.18
CA PHE A 170 -2.20 17.19 -5.90
C PHE A 170 -1.10 16.25 -5.38
N SER A 171 -1.03 16.03 -4.06
CA SER A 171 -0.03 15.10 -3.53
C SER A 171 -0.30 13.67 -3.98
N THR A 172 -1.55 13.22 -3.96
CA THR A 172 -1.85 11.81 -4.26
C THR A 172 -1.95 11.51 -5.75
N LEU A 173 -2.66 12.32 -6.53
CA LEU A 173 -2.92 12.02 -7.93
C LEU A 173 -1.78 12.48 -8.87
N VAL A 174 -1.02 13.50 -8.47
CA VAL A 174 0.04 14.07 -9.31
C VAL A 174 1.42 13.73 -8.77
N LEU A 175 1.76 14.16 -7.55
CA LEU A 175 3.12 13.99 -7.03
C LEU A 175 3.48 12.52 -6.79
N MET A 176 2.65 11.76 -6.06
CA MET A 176 2.94 10.34 -5.80
C MET A 176 2.97 9.50 -7.07
N ALA A 177 2.19 9.87 -8.08
CA ALA A 177 2.15 9.16 -9.36
C ALA A 177 3.41 9.42 -10.20
N TRP A 178 3.94 10.65 -10.20
CA TRP A 178 5.03 11.04 -11.11
C TRP A 178 6.42 11.00 -10.48
N ILE A 179 6.54 11.44 -9.23
CA ILE A 179 7.83 11.51 -8.52
C ILE A 179 7.94 10.48 -7.41
N GLY A 180 6.87 9.72 -7.12
CA GLY A 180 6.85 8.68 -6.09
C GLY A 180 6.57 9.22 -4.68
N VAL A 181 6.35 8.30 -3.74
CA VAL A 181 5.87 8.62 -2.38
C VAL A 181 6.95 9.36 -1.57
N HIS A 182 8.20 8.90 -1.63
CA HIS A 182 9.28 9.49 -0.84
C HIS A 182 9.65 10.92 -1.32
N ASN A 183 9.64 11.19 -2.63
CA ASN A 183 9.87 12.55 -3.14
C ASN A 183 8.68 13.47 -2.85
N THR A 184 7.46 12.94 -2.84
CA THR A 184 6.29 13.69 -2.40
C THR A 184 6.43 14.12 -0.94
N PHE A 185 6.95 13.24 -0.06
CA PHE A 185 7.31 13.63 1.31
C PHE A 185 8.36 14.74 1.34
N ASN A 186 9.42 14.65 0.52
CA ASN A 186 10.45 15.69 0.44
C ASN A 186 9.88 17.05 0.02
N VAL A 187 8.95 17.09 -0.94
CA VAL A 187 8.26 18.32 -1.37
C VAL A 187 7.38 18.87 -0.25
N THR A 188 6.54 18.03 0.37
CA THR A 188 5.65 18.43 1.46
C THR A 188 6.43 18.97 2.66
N LEU A 189 7.51 18.29 3.04
CA LEU A 189 8.41 18.78 4.09
C LEU A 189 9.08 20.09 3.66
N GLY A 190 9.53 20.21 2.41
CA GLY A 190 10.10 21.42 1.85
C GLY A 190 9.17 22.64 1.95
N LEU A 191 7.86 22.45 1.74
CA LEU A 191 6.85 23.50 1.95
C LEU A 191 6.76 23.91 3.42
N LEU A 192 6.80 22.96 4.35
CA LEU A 192 6.82 23.25 5.79
C LEU A 192 8.11 23.98 6.20
N LEU A 193 9.27 23.57 5.68
CA LEU A 193 10.55 24.23 5.92
C LEU A 193 10.56 25.66 5.35
N LEU A 194 9.97 25.86 4.17
CA LEU A 194 9.79 27.19 3.58
C LEU A 194 9.00 28.11 4.52
N LEU A 195 7.93 27.61 5.17
CA LEU A 195 7.19 28.39 6.17
C LEU A 195 8.06 28.78 7.37
N ILE A 196 8.91 27.88 7.86
CA ILE A 196 9.87 28.17 8.94
C ILE A 196 10.83 29.29 8.52
N VAL A 197 11.35 29.24 7.29
CA VAL A 197 12.26 30.25 6.73
C VAL A 197 11.54 31.59 6.61
N LEU A 198 10.35 31.64 6.00
CA LEU A 198 9.60 32.87 5.76
C LEU A 198 9.17 33.58 7.06
N LEU A 199 8.78 32.81 8.08
CA LEU A 199 8.37 33.36 9.38
C LEU A 199 9.57 33.64 10.31
N GLY A 200 10.66 32.88 10.16
CA GLY A 200 11.81 32.88 11.06
C GLY A 200 13.01 33.74 10.62
N TRP A 201 13.15 34.10 9.33
CA TRP A 201 14.36 34.72 8.75
C TRP A 201 14.95 35.88 9.58
N ASN A 202 14.11 36.83 9.96
CA ASN A 202 14.53 38.03 10.69
C ASN A 202 14.40 37.93 12.21
N ARG A 203 13.86 36.81 12.74
CA ARG A 203 13.45 36.74 14.15
C ARG A 203 13.95 35.52 14.90
N ASN A 204 14.06 34.38 14.25
CA ASN A 204 14.45 33.11 14.84
C ASN A 204 15.49 32.39 13.94
N ARG A 205 16.72 32.91 13.93
CA ARG A 205 17.83 32.34 13.15
C ARG A 205 18.13 30.88 13.51
N GLY A 206 17.89 30.50 14.78
CA GLY A 206 18.03 29.12 15.23
C GLY A 206 17.08 28.17 14.50
N ALA A 207 15.79 28.52 14.42
CA ALA A 207 14.81 27.72 13.69
C ALA A 207 15.11 27.62 12.19
N VAL A 208 15.61 28.71 11.58
CA VAL A 208 16.05 28.71 10.17
C VAL A 208 17.25 27.78 9.97
N ALA A 209 18.25 27.85 10.86
CA ALA A 209 19.39 26.93 10.82
C ALA A 209 18.95 25.46 10.97
N CYS A 210 18.03 25.17 11.92
CA CYS A 210 17.43 23.86 12.07
C CYS A 210 16.72 23.41 10.79
N ALA A 211 15.93 24.29 10.15
CA ALA A 211 15.24 23.96 8.90
C ALA A 211 16.23 23.62 7.77
N MET A 212 17.35 24.34 7.66
CA MET A 212 18.40 24.03 6.68
C MET A 212 19.08 22.69 6.95
N ILE A 213 19.38 22.39 8.22
CA ILE A 213 19.96 21.10 8.63
C ILE A 213 19.00 19.95 8.34
N ILE A 214 17.71 20.11 8.67
CA ILE A 214 16.65 19.14 8.37
C ILE A 214 16.56 18.91 6.86
N GLY A 215 16.53 19.99 6.07
CA GLY A 215 16.47 19.91 4.61
C GLY A 215 17.67 19.15 4.02
N LEU A 216 18.88 19.45 4.49
CA LEU A 216 20.09 18.75 4.07
C LEU A 216 20.06 17.26 4.46
N TYR A 217 19.66 16.95 5.69
CA TYR A 217 19.55 15.58 6.18
C TYR A 217 18.59 14.75 5.33
N VAL A 218 17.40 15.29 5.01
CA VAL A 218 16.40 14.59 4.20
C VAL A 218 16.85 14.43 2.76
N LEU A 219 17.53 15.44 2.20
CA LEU A 219 18.10 15.35 0.85
C LEU A 219 19.12 14.22 0.73
N VAL A 220 19.90 13.95 1.79
CA VAL A 220 20.87 12.85 1.81
C VAL A 220 20.17 11.51 2.03
N THR A 221 19.35 11.40 3.08
CA THR A 221 18.81 10.12 3.56
C THR A 221 17.59 9.62 2.81
N ASN A 222 16.83 10.50 2.16
CA ASN A 222 15.60 10.17 1.43
C ASN A 222 15.71 10.42 -0.09
N SER A 223 16.94 10.32 -0.62
CA SER A 223 17.23 10.42 -2.05
C SER A 223 17.01 9.09 -2.79
N ASN A 224 16.75 9.18 -4.09
CA ASN A 224 16.72 7.99 -4.97
C ASN A 224 17.99 7.14 -4.83
N THR A 225 19.15 7.77 -4.67
CA THR A 225 20.44 7.08 -4.49
C THR A 225 20.48 6.31 -3.17
N ALA A 226 20.04 6.92 -2.07
CA ALA A 226 19.98 6.26 -0.77
C ALA A 226 19.02 5.07 -0.79
N LEU A 227 17.84 5.21 -1.41
CA LEU A 227 16.89 4.11 -1.56
C LEU A 227 17.45 2.97 -2.40
N ARG A 228 18.18 3.27 -3.49
CA ARG A 228 18.86 2.25 -4.31
C ARG A 228 19.95 1.50 -3.54
N GLN A 229 20.66 2.16 -2.64
CA GLN A 229 21.63 1.50 -1.76
C GLN A 229 20.96 0.51 -0.78
N LEU A 230 19.69 0.74 -0.46
CA LEU A 230 18.86 -0.19 0.32
C LEU A 230 18.19 -1.28 -0.56
N GLY A 231 18.52 -1.36 -1.85
CA GLY A 231 17.95 -2.33 -2.79
C GLY A 231 16.56 -1.97 -3.32
N ILE A 232 16.03 -0.79 -2.97
CA ILE A 232 14.72 -0.32 -3.42
C ILE A 232 14.86 0.26 -4.82
N VAL A 233 14.20 -0.37 -5.79
CA VAL A 233 14.30 -0.04 -7.21
C VAL A 233 13.12 0.80 -7.69
N GLN A 234 11.96 0.70 -7.02
CA GLN A 234 10.74 1.45 -7.34
C GLN A 234 9.98 1.79 -6.05
N ASN A 235 9.39 2.99 -6.00
CA ASN A 235 8.48 3.40 -4.92
C ASN A 235 7.45 4.40 -5.49
N ASN A 236 6.27 3.91 -5.85
CA ASN A 236 5.20 4.71 -6.44
C ASN A 236 3.90 4.64 -5.62
N THR A 237 2.79 5.09 -6.19
CA THR A 237 1.49 5.13 -5.49
C THR A 237 0.95 3.73 -5.15
N TYR A 238 1.34 2.70 -5.91
CA TYR A 238 0.81 1.34 -5.79
C TYR A 238 1.69 0.44 -4.95
N SER A 239 3.01 0.48 -5.17
CA SER A 239 3.92 -0.43 -4.51
C SER A 239 5.32 0.14 -4.29
N GLN A 240 5.98 -0.42 -3.27
CA GLN A 240 7.42 -0.35 -3.10
C GLN A 240 8.03 -1.68 -3.54
N VAL A 241 8.99 -1.62 -4.47
CA VAL A 241 9.69 -2.81 -4.98
C VAL A 241 11.15 -2.75 -4.57
N ASP A 242 11.63 -3.83 -3.94
CA ASP A 242 13.03 -4.07 -3.68
C ASP A 242 13.52 -5.36 -4.35
N VAL A 243 14.75 -5.33 -4.85
CA VAL A 243 15.40 -6.49 -5.48
C VAL A 243 16.70 -6.79 -4.75
N MET A 244 16.79 -8.01 -4.23
CA MET A 244 17.95 -8.48 -3.47
C MET A 244 18.54 -9.69 -4.16
N THR A 245 19.87 -9.73 -4.28
CA THR A 245 20.60 -10.91 -4.74
C THR A 245 21.34 -11.50 -3.55
N THR A 246 21.08 -12.77 -3.22
CA THR A 246 21.78 -13.48 -2.15
C THR A 246 23.20 -13.86 -2.59
N GLU A 247 24.07 -14.21 -1.64
CA GLU A 247 25.43 -14.68 -1.93
C GLU A 247 25.42 -15.93 -2.84
N ASP A 248 24.41 -16.79 -2.67
CA ASP A 248 24.20 -17.97 -3.49
C ASP A 248 23.75 -17.66 -4.93
N GLY A 249 23.47 -16.39 -5.25
CA GLY A 249 23.03 -15.94 -6.57
C GLY A 249 21.52 -16.01 -6.79
N ALA A 250 20.72 -16.30 -5.75
CA ALA A 250 19.27 -16.22 -5.85
C ALA A 250 18.83 -14.76 -5.87
N ARG A 251 17.92 -14.41 -6.79
CA ARG A 251 17.34 -13.08 -6.88
C ARG A 251 15.95 -13.10 -6.28
N HIS A 252 15.65 -12.18 -5.37
CA HIS A 252 14.35 -11.99 -4.76
C HIS A 252 13.73 -10.69 -5.24
N PHE A 253 12.47 -10.76 -5.66
CA PHE A 253 11.64 -9.63 -6.01
C PHE A 253 10.60 -9.43 -4.92
N ARG A 254 10.73 -8.33 -4.19
CA ARG A 254 9.86 -8.04 -3.07
C ARG A 254 8.96 -6.86 -3.37
N ILE A 255 7.67 -7.03 -3.13
CA ILE A 255 6.66 -5.98 -3.25
C ILE A 255 6.09 -5.72 -1.86
N ASN A 256 6.16 -4.48 -1.39
CA ASN A 256 5.68 -4.06 -0.07
C ASN A 256 6.25 -4.95 1.06
N HIS A 257 7.57 -5.19 1.02
CA HIS A 257 8.33 -6.08 1.90
C HIS A 257 7.96 -7.58 1.85
N SER A 258 6.99 -7.99 1.05
CA SER A 258 6.67 -9.40 0.80
C SER A 258 7.63 -10.03 -0.19
N SER A 259 8.09 -11.26 0.04
CA SER A 259 8.77 -12.06 -0.99
C SER A 259 7.77 -12.51 -2.04
N SER A 260 7.44 -11.62 -2.98
CA SER A 260 6.48 -11.88 -4.04
C SER A 260 7.01 -12.88 -5.06
N SER A 261 8.31 -12.82 -5.38
CA SER A 261 8.93 -13.76 -6.31
C SER A 261 10.40 -14.00 -6.04
N ALA A 262 10.92 -15.12 -6.54
CA ALA A 262 12.33 -15.47 -6.47
C ALA A 262 12.75 -16.26 -7.71
N ILE A 263 13.99 -16.02 -8.15
CA ILE A 263 14.68 -16.82 -9.17
C ILE A 263 15.91 -17.44 -8.53
N TYR A 264 15.91 -18.75 -8.38
CA TYR A 264 17.01 -19.54 -7.84
C TYR A 264 17.98 -19.98 -8.95
N PRO A 265 19.28 -20.08 -8.66
CA PRO A 265 20.29 -20.54 -9.62
C PRO A 265 20.18 -22.05 -9.89
N THR A 266 19.61 -22.81 -8.96
CA THR A 266 19.43 -24.27 -9.03
C THR A 266 17.96 -24.64 -9.08
N GLU A 267 17.66 -25.86 -9.50
CA GLU A 267 16.29 -26.38 -9.50
C GLU A 267 15.84 -26.71 -8.06
N PRO A 268 14.60 -26.35 -7.66
CA PRO A 268 13.58 -25.64 -8.43
C PRO A 268 13.87 -24.13 -8.63
N LYS A 269 13.79 -23.64 -9.87
CA LYS A 269 14.17 -22.26 -10.26
C LYS A 269 13.31 -21.12 -9.67
N TYR A 270 12.13 -21.42 -9.16
CA TYR A 270 11.14 -20.45 -8.69
C TYR A 270 10.58 -20.91 -7.34
N HIS A 271 9.72 -20.11 -6.70
CA HIS A 271 9.00 -20.56 -5.52
C HIS A 271 8.27 -21.89 -5.77
N ALA A 272 8.22 -22.76 -4.75
CA ALA A 272 7.71 -24.12 -4.94
C ALA A 272 6.26 -24.16 -5.43
N TYR A 273 5.43 -23.18 -5.06
CA TYR A 273 4.05 -23.10 -5.54
C TYR A 273 3.98 -22.75 -7.03
N VAL A 274 4.82 -21.82 -7.52
CA VAL A 274 4.93 -21.47 -8.94
C VAL A 274 5.34 -22.71 -9.73
N ASN A 275 6.37 -23.42 -9.26
CA ASN A 275 6.82 -24.67 -9.87
C ASN A 275 5.76 -25.77 -9.86
N PHE A 276 4.97 -25.87 -8.80
CA PHE A 276 3.85 -26.80 -8.73
C PHE A 276 2.81 -26.48 -9.81
N ILE A 277 2.40 -25.21 -9.93
CA ILE A 277 1.42 -24.77 -10.93
C ILE A 277 1.96 -24.98 -12.35
N ASP A 278 3.20 -24.55 -12.63
CA ASP A 278 3.81 -24.66 -13.96
C ASP A 278 3.97 -26.11 -14.40
N ARG A 279 4.50 -26.99 -13.53
CA ARG A 279 4.78 -28.39 -13.89
C ARG A 279 3.53 -29.26 -13.89
N HIS A 280 2.67 -29.14 -12.88
CA HIS A 280 1.59 -30.10 -12.66
C HIS A 280 0.23 -29.64 -13.18
N LEU A 281 0.03 -28.33 -13.37
CA LEU A 281 -1.24 -27.80 -13.87
C LEU A 281 -1.10 -27.27 -15.30
N ILE A 282 -0.18 -26.34 -15.56
CA ILE A 282 0.01 -25.78 -16.91
C ILE A 282 0.59 -26.85 -17.86
N GLY A 283 1.65 -27.56 -17.42
CA GLY A 283 2.30 -28.59 -18.21
C GLY A 283 1.42 -29.80 -18.56
N THR A 284 0.28 -29.98 -17.86
CA THR A 284 -0.66 -31.08 -18.06
C THR A 284 -1.97 -30.64 -18.71
N LEU A 285 -2.09 -29.38 -19.12
CA LEU A 285 -3.29 -28.87 -19.78
C LEU A 285 -3.62 -29.70 -21.04
N PRO A 286 -4.87 -30.17 -21.20
CA PRO A 286 -5.22 -31.11 -22.26
C PRO A 286 -5.20 -30.45 -23.64
N GLY A 287 -4.71 -31.18 -24.63
CA GLY A 287 -4.70 -30.78 -26.04
C GLY A 287 -3.39 -30.17 -26.54
N ASN A 288 -3.21 -30.22 -27.86
CA ASN A 288 -1.93 -29.87 -28.50
C ASN A 288 -1.80 -28.37 -28.82
N GLY A 289 -2.91 -27.62 -28.84
CA GLY A 289 -2.92 -26.18 -29.11
C GLY A 289 -2.43 -25.31 -27.95
N ALA A 290 -2.06 -24.07 -28.26
CA ALA A 290 -1.77 -23.04 -27.27
C ALA A 290 -3.02 -22.73 -26.43
N LYS A 291 -2.84 -22.60 -25.12
CA LYS A 291 -3.89 -22.26 -24.17
C LYS A 291 -3.82 -20.79 -23.79
N THR A 292 -4.96 -20.18 -23.52
CA THR A 292 -5.07 -18.81 -23.03
C THR A 292 -5.12 -18.81 -21.50
N ILE A 293 -4.14 -18.16 -20.88
CA ILE A 293 -3.94 -18.16 -19.42
C ILE A 293 -4.00 -16.72 -18.92
N LEU A 294 -4.91 -16.44 -17.99
CA LEU A 294 -4.99 -15.19 -17.26
C LEU A 294 -4.25 -15.34 -15.93
N VAL A 295 -3.35 -14.41 -15.60
CA VAL A 295 -2.67 -14.35 -14.32
C VAL A 295 -3.07 -13.04 -13.64
N ILE A 296 -3.83 -13.14 -12.56
CA ILE A 296 -4.29 -12.02 -11.74
C ILE A 296 -3.33 -11.85 -10.57
N GLY A 297 -2.58 -10.75 -10.55
CA GLY A 297 -1.43 -10.55 -9.68
C GLY A 297 -0.16 -11.03 -10.37
N ALA A 298 0.75 -10.10 -10.68
CA ALA A 298 1.92 -10.39 -11.51
C ALA A 298 3.23 -10.23 -10.73
N GLY A 299 3.28 -10.77 -9.51
CA GLY A 299 4.44 -10.71 -8.62
C GLY A 299 5.71 -11.25 -9.29
N GLY A 300 6.51 -10.38 -9.91
CA GLY A 300 7.77 -10.73 -10.57
C GLY A 300 7.66 -11.52 -11.89
N PHE A 301 6.47 -11.71 -12.47
CA PHE A 301 6.26 -12.39 -13.76
C PHE A 301 6.93 -13.78 -13.90
N THR A 302 7.02 -14.53 -12.80
CA THR A 302 7.63 -15.88 -12.81
C THR A 302 6.68 -16.98 -13.26
N GLN A 303 5.38 -16.84 -13.03
CA GLN A 303 4.39 -17.82 -13.45
C GLN A 303 4.39 -17.95 -14.98
N GLY A 304 4.63 -19.16 -15.51
CA GLY A 304 4.67 -19.37 -16.96
C GLY A 304 5.83 -18.67 -17.68
N ARG A 305 6.85 -18.20 -16.94
CA ARG A 305 7.98 -17.44 -17.50
C ARG A 305 8.66 -18.18 -18.66
N ASP A 306 8.98 -19.45 -18.42
CA ASP A 306 9.71 -20.30 -19.37
C ASP A 306 8.79 -21.01 -20.38
N ASP A 307 7.47 -20.85 -20.26
CA ASP A 307 6.52 -21.40 -21.23
C ASP A 307 6.48 -20.51 -22.49
N THR A 308 6.74 -21.13 -23.63
CA THR A 308 6.72 -20.50 -24.97
C THR A 308 5.54 -20.96 -25.81
N LYS A 309 4.75 -21.94 -25.35
CA LYS A 309 3.61 -22.53 -26.06
C LYS A 309 2.31 -21.77 -25.78
N ASN A 310 2.00 -21.51 -24.50
CA ASN A 310 0.73 -20.91 -24.10
C ASN A 310 0.76 -19.38 -24.19
N ILE A 311 -0.41 -18.75 -24.22
CA ILE A 311 -0.57 -17.29 -24.32
C ILE A 311 -1.00 -16.76 -22.95
N TYR A 312 -0.22 -15.83 -22.40
CA TYR A 312 -0.41 -15.28 -21.07
C TYR A 312 -0.89 -13.83 -21.12
N THR A 313 -1.87 -13.51 -20.29
CA THR A 313 -2.23 -12.13 -19.94
C THR A 313 -2.01 -11.95 -18.44
N TYR A 314 -1.04 -11.13 -18.06
CA TYR A 314 -0.76 -10.74 -16.68
C TYR A 314 -1.50 -9.44 -16.38
N ILE A 315 -2.13 -9.38 -15.21
CA ILE A 315 -2.85 -8.20 -14.75
C ILE A 315 -2.32 -7.82 -13.39
N ASP A 316 -1.90 -6.56 -13.27
CA ASP A 316 -1.60 -5.94 -11.99
C ASP A 316 -2.09 -4.49 -12.02
N ILE A 317 -2.38 -3.91 -10.85
CA ILE A 317 -2.82 -2.52 -10.77
C ILE A 317 -1.65 -1.54 -10.97
N ASP A 318 -0.41 -1.98 -10.73
CA ASP A 318 0.78 -1.14 -10.81
C ASP A 318 1.34 -1.08 -12.26
N PRO A 319 1.24 0.08 -12.95
CA PRO A 319 1.70 0.22 -14.33
C PRO A 319 3.22 0.12 -14.49
N ASP A 320 3.99 0.38 -13.43
CA ASP A 320 5.46 0.39 -13.50
C ASP A 320 6.05 -1.02 -13.29
N LEU A 321 5.22 -1.99 -12.88
CA LEU A 321 5.67 -3.31 -12.44
C LEU A 321 6.42 -4.08 -13.53
N GLN A 322 5.93 -4.05 -14.79
CA GLN A 322 6.61 -4.71 -15.91
C GLN A 322 8.00 -4.13 -16.15
N ALA A 323 8.10 -2.81 -16.32
CA ALA A 323 9.37 -2.15 -16.62
C ALA A 323 10.40 -2.37 -15.50
N THR A 324 9.94 -2.35 -14.24
CA THR A 324 10.78 -2.63 -13.08
C THR A 324 11.23 -4.09 -13.04
N ALA A 325 10.33 -5.04 -13.25
CA ALA A 325 10.68 -6.46 -13.27
C ALA A 325 11.67 -6.78 -14.41
N GLU A 326 11.40 -6.34 -15.64
CA GLU A 326 12.27 -6.58 -16.80
C GLU A 326 13.69 -6.02 -16.58
N LYS A 327 13.79 -4.79 -16.04
CA LYS A 327 15.07 -4.11 -15.85
C LYS A 327 15.86 -4.65 -14.66
N HIS A 328 15.21 -4.79 -13.51
CA HIS A 328 15.90 -5.00 -12.24
C HIS A 328 15.88 -6.44 -11.74
N PHE A 329 14.91 -7.25 -12.16
CA PHE A 329 14.72 -8.61 -11.65
C PHE A 329 14.98 -9.68 -12.70
N LEU A 330 14.30 -9.60 -13.84
CA LEU A 330 14.35 -10.59 -14.91
C LEU A 330 15.58 -10.40 -15.80
N HIS A 331 16.04 -9.15 -15.95
CA HIS A 331 17.08 -8.72 -16.90
C HIS A 331 16.80 -9.12 -18.35
N ALA A 332 15.53 -9.20 -18.71
CA ALA A 332 15.05 -9.54 -20.04
C ALA A 332 13.60 -9.06 -20.19
N PRO A 333 13.17 -8.67 -21.41
CA PRO A 333 11.78 -8.38 -21.68
C PRO A 333 10.90 -9.62 -21.51
N LEU A 334 9.60 -9.42 -21.28
CA LEU A 334 8.64 -10.52 -21.36
C LEU A 334 8.63 -11.13 -22.77
N GLY A 335 8.42 -12.45 -22.83
CA GLY A 335 8.34 -13.18 -24.10
C GLY A 335 7.17 -12.72 -24.97
N PRO A 336 7.20 -12.97 -26.30
CA PRO A 336 6.18 -12.49 -27.23
C PRO A 336 4.77 -13.07 -26.96
N ASN A 337 4.69 -14.17 -26.21
CA ASN A 337 3.44 -14.80 -25.78
C ASN A 337 2.89 -14.25 -24.46
N LYS A 338 3.43 -13.15 -23.95
CA LYS A 338 3.13 -12.58 -22.62
C LYS A 338 2.71 -11.12 -22.76
N LEU A 339 1.45 -10.84 -22.46
CA LEU A 339 0.89 -9.50 -22.44
C LEU A 339 0.70 -9.04 -20.99
N PHE A 340 1.13 -7.82 -20.67
CA PHE A 340 0.83 -7.18 -19.39
C PHE A 340 -0.25 -6.11 -19.56
N VAL A 341 -1.21 -6.09 -18.64
CA VAL A 341 -2.28 -5.09 -18.58
C VAL A 341 -2.30 -4.45 -17.20
N ALA A 342 -1.95 -3.17 -17.15
CA ALA A 342 -1.96 -2.36 -15.93
C ALA A 342 -3.39 -1.92 -15.58
N GLN A 343 -4.13 -2.75 -14.84
CA GLN A 343 -5.52 -2.48 -14.46
C GLN A 343 -5.91 -3.26 -13.20
N SER A 344 -6.86 -2.74 -12.41
CA SER A 344 -7.49 -3.52 -11.35
C SER A 344 -8.17 -4.78 -11.93
N ALA A 345 -7.95 -5.94 -11.31
CA ALA A 345 -8.54 -7.22 -11.73
C ALA A 345 -10.06 -7.17 -11.86
N ARG A 346 -10.74 -6.55 -10.88
CA ARG A 346 -12.20 -6.33 -10.90
C ARG A 346 -12.64 -5.47 -12.08
N SER A 347 -11.88 -4.42 -12.38
CA SER A 347 -12.17 -3.54 -13.51
C SER A 347 -11.98 -4.30 -14.82
N PHE A 348 -10.86 -5.01 -14.98
CA PHE A 348 -10.57 -5.81 -16.16
C PHE A 348 -11.64 -6.86 -16.46
N LEU A 349 -12.01 -7.69 -15.46
CA LEU A 349 -13.04 -8.72 -15.59
C LEU A 349 -14.46 -8.16 -15.82
N ARG A 350 -14.67 -6.86 -15.65
CA ARG A 350 -15.97 -6.23 -15.94
C ARG A 350 -16.08 -5.76 -17.39
N VAL A 351 -14.96 -5.42 -18.03
CA VAL A 351 -14.96 -4.86 -19.40
C VAL A 351 -14.44 -5.84 -20.44
N ASN A 352 -13.76 -6.92 -20.03
CA ASN A 352 -13.21 -7.91 -20.95
C ASN A 352 -14.02 -9.22 -20.90
N ASP A 353 -14.77 -9.52 -21.95
CA ASP A 353 -15.57 -10.75 -22.06
C ASP A 353 -14.80 -11.97 -22.58
N MET A 354 -13.47 -11.86 -22.78
CA MET A 354 -12.67 -12.97 -23.32
C MET A 354 -12.58 -14.13 -22.31
N PRO A 355 -12.97 -15.36 -22.69
CA PRO A 355 -12.86 -16.52 -21.81
C PRO A 355 -11.45 -17.13 -21.89
N TYR A 356 -10.99 -17.70 -20.79
CA TYR A 356 -9.64 -18.27 -20.61
C TYR A 356 -9.68 -19.78 -20.36
N ASP A 357 -8.66 -20.49 -20.84
CA ASP A 357 -8.46 -21.92 -20.53
C ASP A 357 -7.97 -22.12 -19.10
N MET A 358 -7.26 -21.13 -18.53
CA MET A 358 -6.85 -21.13 -17.14
C MET A 358 -6.85 -19.71 -16.58
N ILE A 359 -7.33 -19.53 -15.35
CA ILE A 359 -7.20 -18.27 -14.59
C ILE A 359 -6.45 -18.59 -13.30
N ILE A 360 -5.31 -17.93 -13.10
CA ILE A 360 -4.46 -18.02 -11.92
C ILE A 360 -4.68 -16.76 -11.08
N VAL A 361 -5.09 -16.93 -9.83
CA VAL A 361 -5.30 -15.83 -8.88
C VAL A 361 -4.19 -15.86 -7.83
N ASP A 362 -3.30 -14.88 -7.89
CA ASP A 362 -2.11 -14.75 -7.04
C ASP A 362 -1.83 -13.26 -6.73
N ALA A 363 -2.82 -12.58 -6.15
CA ALA A 363 -2.76 -11.15 -5.87
C ALA A 363 -2.66 -10.87 -4.36
N TYR A 364 -1.64 -10.10 -3.97
CA TYR A 364 -1.40 -9.70 -2.58
C TYR A 364 -1.09 -8.21 -2.49
N SER A 365 -1.59 -7.54 -1.44
CA SER A 365 -1.25 -6.16 -1.11
C SER A 365 0.04 -6.05 -0.27
N ASN A 366 0.35 -7.08 0.52
CA ASN A 366 1.61 -7.24 1.25
C ASN A 366 1.80 -8.72 1.67
N HIS A 367 2.78 -8.98 2.54
CA HIS A 367 3.14 -10.33 3.01
C HIS A 367 2.02 -11.12 3.72
N LEU A 368 0.94 -10.46 4.15
CA LEU A 368 -0.13 -11.09 4.93
C LEU A 368 -1.56 -10.71 4.49
N SER A 369 -1.73 -9.91 3.44
CA SER A 369 -3.05 -9.43 3.03
C SER A 369 -3.30 -9.60 1.54
N ILE A 370 -4.45 -10.20 1.24
CA ILE A 370 -5.08 -10.18 -0.08
C ILE A 370 -6.06 -8.99 -0.07
N PRO A 371 -6.13 -8.17 -1.13
CA PRO A 371 -7.13 -7.11 -1.21
C PRO A 371 -8.55 -7.64 -0.94
N GLN A 372 -9.31 -6.94 -0.09
CA GLN A 372 -10.62 -7.41 0.41
C GLN A 372 -11.62 -7.67 -0.73
N ASP A 373 -11.51 -6.92 -1.81
CA ASP A 373 -12.34 -7.06 -3.00
C ASP A 373 -11.98 -8.29 -3.85
N LEU A 374 -10.87 -9.00 -3.60
CA LEU A 374 -10.45 -10.19 -4.36
C LEU A 374 -10.71 -11.52 -3.63
N VAL A 375 -11.38 -11.48 -2.46
CA VAL A 375 -11.70 -12.67 -1.65
C VAL A 375 -13.20 -12.87 -1.42
N THR A 376 -14.03 -12.27 -2.28
CA THR A 376 -15.49 -12.29 -2.17
C THR A 376 -16.16 -13.28 -3.13
N VAL A 377 -17.37 -13.71 -2.81
CA VAL A 377 -18.22 -14.53 -3.70
C VAL A 377 -18.41 -13.85 -5.07
N GLU A 378 -18.63 -12.54 -5.10
CA GLU A 378 -18.88 -11.78 -6.32
C GLU A 378 -17.66 -11.80 -7.26
N PHE A 379 -16.46 -11.62 -6.71
CA PHE A 379 -15.22 -11.72 -7.47
C PHE A 379 -15.05 -13.12 -8.07
N PHE A 380 -15.24 -14.17 -7.26
CA PHE A 380 -15.09 -15.53 -7.73
C PHE A 380 -16.15 -15.90 -8.78
N ARG A 381 -17.37 -15.36 -8.69
CA ARG A 381 -18.39 -15.52 -9.74
C ARG A 381 -17.94 -14.87 -11.05
N GLN A 382 -17.31 -13.69 -11.00
CA GLN A 382 -16.70 -13.06 -12.17
C GLN A 382 -15.60 -13.94 -12.75
N VAL A 383 -14.67 -14.44 -11.93
CA VAL A 383 -13.62 -15.37 -12.37
C VAL A 383 -14.22 -16.60 -13.05
N LYS A 384 -15.23 -17.23 -12.44
CA LYS A 384 -15.90 -18.41 -13.00
C LYS A 384 -16.55 -18.13 -14.36
N ALA A 385 -17.17 -16.96 -14.54
CA ALA A 385 -17.82 -16.57 -15.79
C ALA A 385 -16.82 -16.40 -16.97
N HIS A 386 -15.54 -16.16 -16.67
CA HIS A 386 -14.48 -16.02 -17.66
C HIS A 386 -13.71 -17.33 -17.92
N LEU A 387 -14.15 -18.46 -17.36
CA LEU A 387 -13.57 -19.76 -17.68
C LEU A 387 -14.24 -20.33 -18.94
N LYS A 388 -13.44 -20.80 -19.89
CA LYS A 388 -13.95 -21.65 -20.99
C LYS A 388 -14.55 -22.95 -20.42
N PRO A 389 -15.46 -23.61 -21.15
CA PRO A 389 -15.83 -24.99 -20.86
C PRO A 389 -14.58 -25.87 -20.74
N GLY A 390 -14.44 -26.56 -19.60
CA GLY A 390 -13.26 -27.35 -19.25
C GLY A 390 -12.02 -26.57 -18.85
N GLY A 391 -12.11 -25.25 -18.73
CA GLY A 391 -11.06 -24.39 -18.21
C GLY A 391 -10.81 -24.60 -16.72
N MET A 392 -9.71 -24.04 -16.20
CA MET A 392 -9.30 -24.26 -14.81
C MET A 392 -9.13 -22.93 -14.06
N MET A 393 -9.66 -22.83 -12.84
CA MET A 393 -9.27 -21.79 -11.89
C MET A 393 -8.23 -22.36 -10.94
N VAL A 394 -7.15 -21.62 -10.74
CA VAL A 394 -6.10 -21.90 -9.77
C VAL A 394 -5.95 -20.67 -8.87
N MET A 395 -5.97 -20.83 -7.56
CA MET A 395 -5.74 -19.73 -6.63
C MET A 395 -4.69 -20.12 -5.60
N ASN A 396 -3.68 -19.26 -5.43
CA ASN A 396 -2.69 -19.39 -4.37
C ASN A 396 -3.13 -18.58 -3.15
N VAL A 397 -3.27 -19.24 -2.00
CA VAL A 397 -3.61 -18.60 -0.73
C VAL A 397 -2.59 -19.00 0.34
N VAL A 398 -1.86 -18.03 0.90
CA VAL A 398 -1.04 -18.25 2.10
C VAL A 398 -1.99 -18.30 3.31
N THR A 399 -2.22 -19.49 3.85
CA THR A 399 -3.20 -19.70 4.93
C THR A 399 -2.87 -20.94 5.76
N SER A 400 -3.60 -21.18 6.85
CA SER A 400 -3.40 -22.38 7.67
C SER A 400 -3.64 -23.65 6.86
N PRO A 401 -2.68 -24.60 6.82
CA PRO A 401 -2.83 -25.85 6.08
C PRO A 401 -3.92 -26.75 6.68
N ILE A 402 -4.26 -26.56 7.96
CA ILE A 402 -5.17 -27.41 8.74
C ILE A 402 -6.46 -26.72 9.19
N PHE A 403 -6.80 -25.56 8.62
CA PHE A 403 -7.99 -24.78 9.01
C PHE A 403 -7.99 -24.30 10.47
N ALA A 404 -6.82 -24.00 11.02
CA ALA A 404 -6.69 -23.61 12.42
C ALA A 404 -7.39 -22.28 12.74
N ASP A 405 -7.33 -21.32 11.82
CA ASP A 405 -7.83 -19.97 11.98
C ASP A 405 -9.17 -19.71 11.27
N THR A 406 -9.81 -18.58 11.59
CA THR A 406 -11.09 -18.21 10.99
C THR A 406 -10.96 -17.85 9.51
N PHE A 407 -9.86 -17.21 9.11
CA PHE A 407 -9.67 -16.79 7.72
C PHE A 407 -9.54 -18.00 6.77
N SER A 408 -8.75 -19.02 7.13
CA SER A 408 -8.64 -20.26 6.34
C SER A 408 -9.98 -20.97 6.14
N ARG A 409 -10.84 -20.99 7.17
CA ARG A 409 -12.19 -21.56 7.09
C ARG A 409 -13.12 -20.71 6.22
N THR A 410 -13.09 -19.39 6.40
CA THR A 410 -13.95 -18.46 5.64
C THR A 410 -13.59 -18.45 4.17
N ILE A 411 -12.30 -18.39 3.79
CA ILE A 411 -11.90 -18.36 2.38
C ILE A 411 -12.25 -19.66 1.64
N ASP A 412 -12.06 -20.82 2.28
CA ASP A 412 -12.46 -22.12 1.71
C ASP A 412 -13.98 -22.21 1.53
N GLY A 413 -14.77 -21.78 2.51
CA GLY A 413 -16.22 -21.70 2.39
C GLY A 413 -16.67 -20.81 1.23
N THR A 414 -16.10 -19.61 1.13
CA THR A 414 -16.39 -18.65 0.05
C THR A 414 -16.05 -19.20 -1.33
N LEU A 415 -14.91 -19.90 -1.48
CA LEU A 415 -14.53 -20.52 -2.75
C LEU A 415 -15.47 -21.67 -3.10
N ARG A 416 -15.81 -22.55 -2.13
CA ARG A 416 -16.70 -23.69 -2.35
C ARG A 416 -18.13 -23.29 -2.71
N GLU A 417 -18.60 -22.14 -2.22
CA GLU A 417 -19.89 -21.56 -2.60
C GLU A 417 -19.98 -21.29 -4.12
N VAL A 418 -18.87 -20.89 -4.75
CA VAL A 418 -18.83 -20.59 -6.19
C VAL A 418 -18.35 -21.77 -7.03
N PHE A 419 -17.39 -22.53 -6.51
CA PHE A 419 -16.68 -23.60 -7.20
C PHE A 419 -16.98 -24.96 -6.54
N PRO A 420 -18.03 -25.68 -6.98
CA PRO A 420 -18.31 -27.02 -6.47
C PRO A 420 -17.15 -27.98 -6.85
N LEU A 421 -16.85 -28.96 -5.98
CA LEU A 421 -15.75 -29.92 -6.18
C LEU A 421 -14.35 -29.29 -6.23
N LEU A 422 -14.14 -28.18 -5.51
CA LEU A 422 -12.84 -27.53 -5.34
C LEU A 422 -11.80 -28.46 -4.67
N SER A 423 -10.69 -28.68 -5.36
CA SER A 423 -9.49 -29.34 -4.82
C SER A 423 -8.63 -28.34 -4.05
N ARG A 424 -7.92 -28.83 -3.03
CA ARG A 424 -7.06 -28.03 -2.15
C ARG A 424 -5.74 -28.78 -1.95
N ASN A 425 -4.64 -28.21 -2.44
CA ASN A 425 -3.30 -28.79 -2.36
C ASN A 425 -2.43 -27.93 -1.44
N VAL A 426 -1.88 -28.52 -0.37
CA VAL A 426 -0.96 -27.81 0.53
C VAL A 426 0.47 -28.02 0.03
N ILE A 427 1.17 -26.92 -0.30
CA ILE A 427 2.57 -26.97 -0.74
C ILE A 427 3.46 -26.90 0.49
N TYR A 428 3.78 -28.07 1.05
CA TYR A 428 4.65 -28.18 2.22
C TYR A 428 6.11 -27.91 1.85
N GLN A 429 6.72 -26.93 2.52
CA GLN A 429 8.16 -26.64 2.45
C GLN A 429 8.83 -26.87 3.81
N GLY A 430 8.50 -27.95 4.50
CA GLY A 430 9.06 -28.27 5.83
C GLY A 430 8.60 -27.36 6.98
N HIS A 431 7.52 -26.60 6.78
CA HIS A 431 6.93 -25.73 7.80
C HIS A 431 6.14 -26.57 8.81
N LYS A 432 6.10 -26.10 10.06
CA LYS A 432 5.27 -26.74 11.09
C LYS A 432 3.77 -26.63 10.72
N PRO A 433 2.90 -27.58 11.11
CA PRO A 433 1.49 -27.59 10.73
C PRO A 433 0.69 -26.35 11.19
N ASP A 434 1.18 -25.64 12.20
CA ASP A 434 0.62 -24.42 12.77
C ASP A 434 1.04 -23.15 12.02
N MET A 435 2.00 -23.22 11.10
CA MET A 435 2.43 -22.07 10.28
C MET A 435 1.61 -21.93 8.99
N PRO A 436 1.39 -20.71 8.51
CA PRO A 436 0.82 -20.47 7.18
C PRO A 436 1.66 -21.14 6.10
N ALA A 437 0.99 -21.71 5.09
CA ALA A 437 1.62 -22.32 3.93
C ALA A 437 0.90 -21.88 2.65
N ASN A 438 1.57 -22.02 1.50
CA ASN A 438 0.91 -21.83 0.21
C ASN A 438 -0.08 -22.98 -0.02
N VAL A 439 -1.36 -22.64 -0.10
CA VAL A 439 -2.45 -23.56 -0.36
C VAL A 439 -3.01 -23.25 -1.75
N ILE A 440 -2.90 -24.22 -2.65
CA ILE A 440 -3.34 -24.11 -4.03
C ILE A 440 -4.73 -24.72 -4.18
N TYR A 441 -5.70 -23.84 -4.41
CA TYR A 441 -7.07 -24.21 -4.74
C TYR A 441 -7.20 -24.41 -6.24
N VAL A 442 -7.79 -25.53 -6.65
CA VAL A 442 -7.93 -25.90 -8.06
C VAL A 442 -9.37 -26.30 -8.35
N TYR A 443 -9.99 -25.64 -9.33
CA TYR A 443 -11.32 -25.95 -9.84
C TYR A 443 -11.25 -26.17 -11.35
N SER A 444 -11.89 -27.25 -11.83
CA SER A 444 -12.07 -27.47 -13.27
C SER A 444 -13.52 -27.16 -13.64
N HIS A 445 -13.69 -26.29 -14.64
CA HIS A 445 -14.98 -25.89 -15.20
C HIS A 445 -15.53 -26.92 -16.18
N ASN A 446 -15.44 -28.20 -15.81
CA ASN A 446 -16.22 -29.25 -16.43
C ASN A 446 -17.62 -29.20 -15.81
N GLN A 447 -18.69 -29.25 -16.63
CA GLN A 447 -20.03 -29.44 -16.09
C GLN A 447 -20.06 -30.80 -15.37
N PRO A 448 -20.17 -30.87 -14.04
CA PRO A 448 -20.37 -32.15 -13.40
C PRO A 448 -21.83 -32.53 -13.65
N GLU A 449 -22.08 -33.77 -14.10
CA GLU A 449 -23.28 -34.48 -13.66
C GLU A 449 -23.41 -34.25 -12.14
N GLU A 450 -24.60 -33.87 -11.66
CA GLU A 450 -24.82 -33.54 -10.25
C GLU A 450 -24.05 -34.50 -9.33
N ALA A 451 -23.09 -33.97 -8.56
CA ALA A 451 -22.36 -34.78 -7.60
C ALA A 451 -23.41 -35.45 -6.69
N PRO A 452 -23.42 -36.79 -6.56
CA PRO A 452 -24.43 -37.46 -5.76
C PRO A 452 -24.35 -36.93 -4.32
N LYS A 453 -25.37 -36.20 -3.89
CA LYS A 453 -25.45 -35.56 -2.56
C LYS A 453 -25.58 -36.56 -1.39
N ARG A 454 -25.48 -37.86 -1.65
CA ARG A 454 -25.67 -38.91 -0.65
C ARG A 454 -24.31 -39.35 -0.11
N PRO A 455 -24.00 -39.09 1.16
CA PRO A 455 -22.77 -39.61 1.76
C PRO A 455 -22.80 -41.13 1.76
N TYR A 456 -21.62 -41.75 1.69
CA TYR A 456 -21.50 -43.16 2.04
C TYR A 456 -21.86 -43.34 3.52
N THR A 457 -22.75 -44.28 3.80
CA THR A 457 -23.07 -44.76 5.14
C THR A 457 -22.78 -46.26 5.21
N ASP A 458 -22.69 -46.83 6.41
CA ASP A 458 -22.27 -48.22 6.66
C ASP A 458 -22.89 -49.27 5.71
N LEU A 459 -24.13 -49.04 5.24
CA LEU A 459 -24.88 -49.96 4.38
C LEU A 459 -25.13 -49.44 2.95
N LEU A 460 -24.60 -48.27 2.60
CA LEU A 460 -24.71 -47.65 1.27
C LEU A 460 -23.33 -47.42 0.62
N ASN A 461 -22.28 -48.07 1.11
CA ASN A 461 -20.97 -48.03 0.47
C ASN A 461 -21.03 -48.69 -0.92
N ARG A 462 -20.92 -47.87 -1.96
CA ARG A 462 -20.90 -48.27 -3.38
C ARG A 462 -19.53 -48.09 -4.02
N TYR A 463 -18.47 -47.93 -3.23
CA TYR A 463 -17.11 -47.70 -3.72
C TYR A 463 -16.70 -48.69 -4.82
N PHE A 464 -17.00 -49.98 -4.62
CA PHE A 464 -16.69 -51.05 -5.58
C PHE A 464 -17.46 -50.95 -6.91
N LEU A 465 -18.62 -50.28 -6.95
CA LEU A 465 -19.40 -50.09 -8.18
C LEU A 465 -18.84 -48.95 -9.05
N HIS A 466 -18.08 -48.03 -8.45
CA HIS A 466 -17.62 -46.82 -9.13
C HIS A 466 -16.18 -46.91 -9.67
N MET A 467 -15.36 -47.85 -9.19
CA MET A 467 -13.97 -48.05 -9.64
C MET A 467 -13.82 -48.92 -10.90
N GLY A 468 -14.92 -49.48 -11.43
CA GLY A 468 -14.90 -50.42 -12.56
C GLY A 468 -15.13 -49.78 -13.94
N ARG A 469 -14.97 -48.46 -14.10
CA ARG A 469 -15.16 -47.76 -15.38
C ARG A 469 -13.91 -47.03 -15.83
#